data_AF-A0A2N1UU49-F1
#
_entry.id   AF-A0A2N1UU49-F1
#
_cell.length_a   1.000
_cell.length_b   1.000
_cell.length_c   1.000
_cell.angle_alpha   90.00
_cell.angle_beta   90.00
_cell.angle_gamma   90.00
#
_symmetry.space_group_name_H-M   'P 1'
#
loop_
_entity.id
_entity.type
_entity.pdbx_description
1 polymer ?
#
loop_
_entity_poly.entity_id
_entity_poly.type
_entity_poly.pdbx_seq_one_letter_code
_entity_poly.pdbx_strand_id
1 'polypeptide(L)'
;MKQRVVITGLGVVSPLGQGAGVFWEHLLAGANGIRTISGFDTEGLETRIAGQITDFVLSSRIGHKEARRMARFTQFAVAAAFEALEHSAAELCGLDPYSVGVTIGCGIGGLDVIEEQHRILQSKGAKRVSPLLIPMFIPNIAAGQVAIHTGARGPNTCPVTACASAAHAIGDALLMVVADGMGGHHYGEIAAQIAVQTLADAFQREARPVLGDPFRFLQKGMTNAHHAILDYTARHRLKDTPRTTCVACIVQDNVAYWAHAGDSRLYLMRDGKVITQTKDHSRIRLLVEEGMITEAQAVFHPDRNKI
;
A
#
# COMPACT_ATOMS: atom_id res chain seq x y z
N MET A 1 -7.15 17.02 -12.75
CA MET A 1 -7.75 16.12 -13.79
C MET A 1 -8.33 14.90 -13.08
N LYS A 2 -9.13 14.07 -13.78
CA LYS A 2 -9.84 12.90 -13.23
C LYS A 2 -9.31 11.64 -13.94
N GLN A 3 -8.84 10.63 -13.23
CA GLN A 3 -8.47 9.33 -13.82
C GLN A 3 -9.36 8.22 -13.26
N ARG A 4 -9.66 7.18 -14.05
CA ARG A 4 -10.46 6.05 -13.58
C ARG A 4 -9.55 4.97 -13.01
N VAL A 5 -9.93 4.41 -11.88
CA VAL A 5 -9.32 3.20 -11.31
C VAL A 5 -10.11 1.99 -11.78
N VAL A 6 -9.40 0.93 -12.14
CA VAL A 6 -9.98 -0.30 -12.67
C VAL A 6 -9.30 -1.48 -12.00
N ILE A 7 -10.05 -2.58 -11.86
CA ILE A 7 -9.50 -3.86 -11.41
C ILE A 7 -8.95 -4.56 -12.66
N THR A 8 -7.63 -4.72 -12.73
CA THR A 8 -6.96 -5.38 -13.86
C THR A 8 -6.67 -6.86 -13.60
N GLY A 9 -6.57 -7.25 -12.33
CA GLY A 9 -6.21 -8.59 -11.92
C GLY A 9 -6.91 -9.01 -10.64
N LEU A 10 -7.05 -10.32 -10.46
CA LEU A 10 -7.73 -10.94 -9.32
C LEU A 10 -6.97 -12.22 -9.00
N GLY A 11 -6.81 -12.51 -7.71
CA GLY A 11 -6.22 -13.76 -7.24
C GLY A 11 -6.93 -14.21 -5.97
N VAL A 12 -7.18 -15.51 -5.86
CA VAL A 12 -8.03 -16.07 -4.81
C VAL A 12 -7.43 -17.36 -4.27
N VAL A 13 -7.30 -17.41 -2.95
CA VAL A 13 -6.98 -18.64 -2.21
C VAL A 13 -8.08 -18.85 -1.17
N SER A 14 -8.95 -19.83 -1.41
CA SER A 14 -10.16 -20.04 -0.59
C SER A 14 -10.46 -21.53 -0.36
N PRO A 15 -11.32 -21.86 0.62
CA PRO A 15 -11.84 -23.22 0.80
C PRO A 15 -12.67 -23.74 -0.39
N LEU A 16 -13.13 -22.84 -1.27
CA LEU A 16 -13.84 -23.17 -2.50
C LEU A 16 -12.91 -23.33 -3.69
N GLY A 17 -11.61 -23.10 -3.56
CA GLY A 17 -10.67 -23.23 -4.66
C GLY A 17 -9.47 -22.30 -4.52
N GLN A 18 -8.35 -22.77 -5.07
CA GLN A 18 -7.16 -21.97 -5.33
C GLN A 18 -7.21 -21.55 -6.80
N GLY A 19 -7.20 -20.25 -7.04
CA GLY A 19 -7.43 -19.68 -8.36
C GLY A 19 -8.77 -18.95 -8.44
N ALA A 20 -8.79 -17.72 -8.95
CA ALA A 20 -9.98 -16.91 -9.18
C ALA A 20 -10.98 -17.60 -10.13
N GLY A 21 -10.48 -18.26 -11.18
CA GLY A 21 -11.31 -19.03 -12.12
C GLY A 21 -11.99 -20.23 -11.45
N VAL A 22 -11.22 -21.07 -10.75
CA VAL A 22 -11.72 -22.26 -10.03
C VAL A 22 -12.70 -21.84 -8.95
N PHE A 23 -12.36 -20.80 -8.18
CA PHE A 23 -13.24 -20.24 -7.16
C PHE A 23 -14.57 -19.80 -7.75
N TRP A 24 -14.55 -19.07 -8.87
CA TRP A 24 -15.75 -18.57 -9.52
C TRP A 24 -16.64 -19.69 -10.06
N GLU A 25 -16.03 -20.69 -10.70
CA GLU A 25 -16.74 -21.88 -11.20
C GLU A 25 -17.46 -22.62 -10.07
N HIS A 26 -16.74 -22.93 -8.99
CA HIS A 26 -17.30 -23.62 -7.82
C HIS A 26 -18.37 -22.79 -7.11
N LEU A 27 -18.20 -21.46 -7.05
CA LEU A 27 -19.19 -20.55 -6.48
C LEU A 27 -20.51 -20.60 -7.28
N LEU A 28 -20.44 -20.53 -8.62
CA LEU A 28 -21.62 -20.62 -9.48
C LEU A 28 -22.29 -21.99 -9.44
N ALA A 29 -21.51 -23.06 -9.23
CA ALA A 29 -22.02 -24.41 -9.06
C ALA A 29 -22.66 -24.65 -7.67
N GLY A 30 -22.62 -23.67 -6.75
CA GLY A 30 -23.13 -23.83 -5.39
C GLY A 30 -22.30 -24.82 -4.56
N ALA A 31 -21.01 -24.98 -4.87
CA ALA A 31 -20.13 -25.86 -4.12
C ALA A 31 -20.00 -25.42 -2.66
N ASN A 32 -19.82 -26.37 -1.75
CA ASN A 32 -19.65 -26.10 -0.32
C ASN A 32 -18.21 -26.38 0.13
N GLY A 33 -17.53 -25.34 0.62
CA GLY A 33 -16.16 -25.43 1.15
C GLY A 33 -16.09 -25.77 2.64
N ILE A 34 -17.22 -25.88 3.33
CA ILE A 34 -17.30 -26.18 4.76
C ILE A 34 -17.19 -27.69 4.98
N ARG A 35 -16.27 -28.10 5.86
CA ARG A 35 -15.99 -29.51 6.18
C ARG A 35 -15.74 -29.66 7.68
N THR A 36 -15.75 -30.90 8.18
CA THR A 36 -15.27 -31.21 9.52
C THR A 36 -13.80 -30.77 9.67
N ILE A 37 -13.48 -30.13 10.78
CA ILE A 37 -12.13 -29.67 11.10
C ILE A 37 -11.18 -30.89 11.16
N SER A 38 -10.06 -30.81 10.47
CA SER A 38 -9.05 -31.88 10.41
C SER A 38 -7.66 -31.42 10.83
N GLY A 39 -7.47 -30.14 11.14
CA GLY A 39 -6.18 -29.58 11.53
C GLY A 39 -5.79 -29.81 13.00
N PHE A 40 -6.75 -30.11 13.87
CA PHE A 40 -6.56 -30.39 15.29
C PHE A 40 -7.76 -31.16 15.84
N ASP A 41 -7.63 -31.70 17.06
CA ASP A 41 -8.70 -32.42 17.73
C ASP A 41 -9.81 -31.46 18.19
N THR A 42 -11.05 -31.79 17.85
CA THR A 42 -12.24 -30.98 18.18
C THR A 42 -13.10 -31.59 19.29
N GLU A 43 -12.63 -32.64 19.96
CA GLU A 43 -13.31 -33.16 21.14
C GLU A 43 -13.52 -32.06 22.20
N GLY A 44 -14.73 -32.02 22.78
CA GLY A 44 -15.13 -30.98 23.73
C GLY A 44 -15.51 -29.61 23.13
N LEU A 45 -15.33 -29.39 21.83
CA LEU A 45 -15.73 -28.13 21.18
C LEU A 45 -17.19 -28.15 20.69
N GLU A 46 -17.89 -27.03 20.85
CA GLU A 46 -19.24 -26.82 20.33
C GLU A 46 -19.26 -26.80 18.79
N THR A 47 -18.27 -26.15 18.18
CA THR A 47 -18.13 -26.05 16.72
C THR A 47 -17.04 -26.99 16.21
N ARG A 48 -17.37 -27.80 15.21
CA ARG A 48 -16.49 -28.84 14.64
C ARG A 48 -16.32 -28.76 13.11
N ILE A 49 -16.84 -27.70 12.52
CA ILE A 49 -16.81 -27.46 11.06
C ILE A 49 -16.11 -26.14 10.75
N ALA A 50 -15.40 -26.09 9.63
CA ALA A 50 -14.76 -24.88 9.13
C ALA A 50 -14.56 -24.93 7.60
N GLY A 51 -14.42 -23.76 6.98
CA GLY A 51 -13.89 -23.65 5.62
C GLY A 51 -12.38 -23.79 5.64
N GLN A 52 -11.86 -24.98 5.36
CA GLN A 52 -10.43 -25.28 5.42
C GLN A 52 -9.82 -25.30 4.02
N ILE A 53 -8.58 -24.83 3.93
CA ILE A 53 -7.71 -25.06 2.77
C ILE A 53 -6.71 -26.11 3.23
N THR A 54 -6.74 -27.33 2.72
CA THR A 54 -5.86 -28.43 3.16
C THR A 54 -4.65 -28.60 2.25
N ASP A 55 -4.87 -28.51 0.93
CA ASP A 55 -3.89 -28.87 -0.11
C ASP A 55 -3.19 -27.64 -0.71
N PHE A 56 -2.63 -26.78 0.15
CA PHE A 56 -1.97 -25.55 -0.28
C PHE A 56 -0.44 -25.67 -0.19
N VAL A 57 0.25 -25.34 -1.29
CA VAL A 57 1.71 -25.41 -1.39
C VAL A 57 2.27 -24.17 -2.11
N LEU A 58 2.81 -23.22 -1.35
CA LEU A 58 3.52 -22.04 -1.91
C LEU A 58 4.98 -22.35 -2.26
N SER A 59 5.58 -23.39 -1.67
CA SER A 59 7.01 -23.68 -1.82
C SER A 59 7.45 -23.98 -3.25
N SER A 60 6.52 -24.36 -4.12
CA SER A 60 6.77 -24.52 -5.56
C SER A 60 7.10 -23.21 -6.27
N ARG A 61 6.67 -22.06 -5.73
CA ARG A 61 6.90 -20.73 -6.32
C ARG A 61 8.08 -19.97 -5.73
N ILE A 62 8.25 -20.04 -4.41
CA ILE A 62 9.27 -19.24 -3.67
C ILE A 62 10.37 -20.11 -3.04
N GLY A 63 10.31 -21.43 -3.21
CA GLY A 63 11.21 -22.38 -2.57
C GLY A 63 10.81 -22.73 -1.13
N HIS A 64 11.20 -23.93 -0.70
CA HIS A 64 10.86 -24.47 0.62
C HIS A 64 11.39 -23.63 1.80
N LYS A 65 12.59 -23.06 1.64
CA LYS A 65 13.26 -22.29 2.70
C LYS A 65 12.48 -21.02 3.04
N GLU A 66 12.05 -20.27 2.02
CA GLU A 66 11.30 -19.03 2.20
C GLU A 66 9.86 -19.31 2.67
N ALA A 67 9.19 -20.30 2.07
CA ALA A 67 7.84 -20.69 2.50
C ALA A 67 7.79 -21.09 3.98
N ARG A 68 8.80 -21.81 4.49
CA ARG A 68 8.88 -22.20 5.92
C ARG A 68 9.06 -21.02 6.87
N ARG A 69 9.50 -19.86 6.38
CA ARG A 69 9.67 -18.62 7.16
C ARG A 69 8.44 -17.72 7.12
N MET A 70 7.32 -18.20 6.57
CA MET A 70 6.04 -17.51 6.50
C MET A 70 4.96 -18.29 7.23
N ALA A 71 4.12 -17.59 7.99
CA ALA A 71 2.88 -18.17 8.50
C ALA A 71 1.87 -18.40 7.37
N ARG A 72 0.88 -19.26 7.63
CA ARG A 72 -0.09 -19.69 6.62
C ARG A 72 -0.85 -18.52 5.98
N PHE A 73 -1.26 -17.53 6.77
CA PHE A 73 -1.98 -16.35 6.27
C PHE A 73 -1.13 -15.52 5.29
N THR A 74 0.17 -15.39 5.55
CA THR A 74 1.10 -14.67 4.70
C THR A 74 1.36 -15.42 3.40
N GLN A 75 1.46 -16.75 3.47
CA GLN A 75 1.60 -17.56 2.26
C GLN A 75 0.37 -17.43 1.35
N PHE A 76 -0.84 -17.40 1.92
CA PHE A 76 -2.07 -17.14 1.15
C PHE A 76 -2.04 -15.78 0.47
N ALA A 77 -1.62 -14.73 1.20
CA ALA A 77 -1.50 -13.38 0.65
C ALA A 77 -0.51 -13.32 -0.53
N VAL A 78 0.66 -13.96 -0.41
CA VAL A 78 1.67 -14.02 -1.49
C VAL A 78 1.16 -14.80 -2.69
N ALA A 79 0.53 -15.96 -2.49
CA ALA A 79 -0.04 -16.75 -3.57
C ALA A 79 -1.14 -15.98 -4.33
N ALA A 80 -2.08 -15.37 -3.60
CA ALA A 80 -3.15 -14.58 -4.22
C ALA A 80 -2.62 -13.33 -4.94
N ALA A 81 -1.59 -12.67 -4.40
CA ALA A 81 -0.97 -11.52 -5.06
C ALA A 81 -0.27 -11.91 -6.36
N PHE A 82 0.45 -13.03 -6.39
CA PHE A 82 1.05 -13.54 -7.62
C PHE A 82 0.01 -13.86 -8.68
N GLU A 83 -1.07 -14.54 -8.30
CA GLU A 83 -2.15 -14.84 -9.23
C GLU A 83 -2.80 -13.55 -9.76
N ALA A 84 -3.03 -12.56 -8.90
CA ALA A 84 -3.60 -11.28 -9.31
C ALA A 84 -2.71 -10.55 -10.34
N LEU A 85 -1.39 -10.56 -10.13
CA LEU A 85 -0.45 -9.96 -11.07
C LEU A 85 -0.42 -10.72 -12.40
N GLU A 86 -0.41 -12.04 -12.36
CA GLU A 86 -0.47 -12.91 -13.55
C GLU A 86 -1.77 -12.69 -14.34
N HIS A 87 -2.92 -12.63 -13.65
CA HIS A 87 -4.21 -12.35 -14.27
C HIS A 87 -4.25 -10.96 -14.92
N SER A 88 -3.57 -9.97 -14.32
CA SER A 88 -3.48 -8.63 -14.90
C SER A 88 -2.57 -8.52 -16.13
N ALA A 89 -1.82 -9.56 -16.45
CA ALA A 89 -0.74 -9.55 -17.43
C ALA A 89 0.29 -8.41 -17.20
N ALA A 90 0.41 -7.93 -15.96
CA ALA A 90 1.31 -6.84 -15.61
C ALA A 90 2.71 -7.39 -15.35
N GLU A 91 3.68 -6.96 -16.15
CA GLU A 91 5.09 -7.16 -15.84
C GLU A 91 5.59 -6.01 -14.97
N LEU A 92 5.72 -6.25 -13.66
CA LEU A 92 6.27 -5.25 -12.74
C LEU A 92 7.75 -4.91 -13.03
N CYS A 93 8.46 -5.80 -13.73
CA CYS A 93 9.88 -5.63 -14.11
C CYS A 93 10.13 -4.36 -14.97
N GLY A 94 9.12 -3.89 -15.71
CA GLY A 94 9.20 -2.67 -16.52
C GLY A 94 8.70 -1.41 -15.82
N LEU A 95 8.21 -1.52 -14.58
CA LEU A 95 7.65 -0.41 -13.82
C LEU A 95 8.67 0.15 -12.85
N ASP A 96 8.57 1.45 -12.55
CA ASP A 96 9.29 2.03 -11.41
C ASP A 96 8.79 1.35 -10.12
N PRO A 97 9.64 0.62 -9.38
CA PRO A 97 9.23 -0.06 -8.15
C PRO A 97 8.55 0.86 -7.12
N TYR A 98 8.93 2.15 -7.08
CA TYR A 98 8.37 3.13 -6.16
C TYR A 98 6.96 3.60 -6.55
N SER A 99 6.53 3.32 -7.78
CA SER A 99 5.17 3.60 -8.26
C SER A 99 4.16 2.50 -7.94
N VAL A 100 4.62 1.38 -7.35
CA VAL A 100 3.77 0.22 -7.02
C VAL A 100 3.68 0.08 -5.50
N GLY A 101 2.49 0.28 -4.94
CA GLY A 101 2.19 0.09 -3.53
C GLY A 101 1.55 -1.27 -3.22
N VAL A 102 1.56 -1.67 -1.95
CA VAL A 102 0.92 -2.89 -1.45
C VAL A 102 0.08 -2.55 -0.22
N THR A 103 -1.23 -2.77 -0.31
CA THR A 103 -2.13 -2.62 0.84
C THR A 103 -2.92 -3.91 1.03
N ILE A 104 -2.70 -4.60 2.15
CA ILE A 104 -3.36 -5.88 2.45
C ILE A 104 -3.92 -5.84 3.86
N GLY A 105 -5.21 -6.07 4.01
CA GLY A 105 -5.86 -6.15 5.31
C GLY A 105 -5.73 -7.56 5.91
N CYS A 106 -5.43 -7.65 7.20
CA CYS A 106 -5.40 -8.91 7.93
C CYS A 106 -6.01 -8.71 9.33
N GLY A 107 -6.95 -9.57 9.73
CA GLY A 107 -7.65 -9.42 11.01
C GLY A 107 -6.81 -9.81 12.22
N ILE A 108 -6.20 -11.00 12.19
CA ILE A 108 -5.60 -11.64 13.38
C ILE A 108 -4.12 -12.03 13.23
N GLY A 109 -3.55 -11.90 12.03
CA GLY A 109 -2.16 -12.31 11.77
C GLY A 109 -1.94 -13.82 11.91
N GLY A 110 -0.73 -14.19 12.34
CA GLY A 110 -0.29 -15.59 12.49
C GLY A 110 -0.69 -16.19 13.83
N LEU A 111 -1.98 -16.41 14.05
CA LEU A 111 -2.49 -16.95 15.33
C LEU A 111 -1.93 -18.34 15.65
N ASP A 112 -1.73 -19.16 14.62
CA ASP A 112 -1.05 -20.46 14.69
C ASP A 112 0.39 -20.33 15.22
N VAL A 113 1.10 -19.29 14.78
CA VAL A 113 2.48 -19.03 15.19
C VAL A 113 2.55 -18.60 16.64
N ILE A 114 1.69 -17.67 17.09
CA ILE A 114 1.74 -17.19 18.47
C ILE A 114 1.36 -18.31 19.45
N GLU A 115 0.39 -19.16 19.10
CA GLU A 115 0.00 -20.31 19.91
C GLU A 115 1.17 -21.29 20.09
N GLU A 116 1.83 -21.67 18.99
CA GLU A 116 2.96 -22.60 19.04
C GLU A 116 4.15 -22.00 19.80
N GLN A 117 4.49 -20.73 19.56
CA GLN A 117 5.59 -20.08 20.27
C GLN A 117 5.27 -19.88 21.76
N HIS A 118 4.01 -19.65 22.12
CA HIS A 118 3.60 -19.61 23.52
C HIS A 118 3.76 -20.98 24.20
N ARG A 119 3.34 -22.06 23.54
CA ARG A 119 3.54 -23.43 24.03
C ARG A 119 5.03 -23.74 24.25
N ILE A 120 5.89 -23.34 23.32
CA ILE A 120 7.35 -23.47 23.45
C ILE A 120 7.88 -22.65 24.63
N LEU A 121 7.40 -21.41 24.80
CA LEU A 121 7.80 -20.56 25.93
C LEU A 121 7.49 -21.23 27.27
N GLN A 122 6.27 -21.74 27.44
CA GLN A 122 5.83 -22.38 28.68
C GLN A 122 6.58 -23.69 28.97
N SER A 123 6.78 -24.52 27.93
CA SER A 123 7.36 -25.86 28.10
C SER A 123 8.90 -25.89 28.09
N LYS A 124 9.54 -24.95 27.38
CA LYS A 124 10.99 -24.99 27.10
C LYS A 124 11.72 -23.68 27.44
N GLY A 125 11.00 -22.66 27.87
CA GLY A 125 11.56 -21.37 28.29
C GLY A 125 11.89 -20.41 27.14
N ALA A 126 12.12 -19.14 27.51
CA ALA A 126 12.24 -18.02 26.57
C ALA A 126 13.36 -18.18 25.52
N LYS A 127 14.48 -18.84 25.88
CA LYS A 127 15.60 -19.06 24.95
C LYS A 127 15.25 -19.96 23.75
N ARG A 128 14.11 -20.65 23.77
CA ARG A 128 13.67 -21.55 22.70
C ARG A 128 12.64 -20.93 21.77
N VAL A 129 12.14 -19.74 22.08
CA VAL A 129 11.24 -18.99 21.19
C VAL A 129 11.98 -18.64 19.90
N SER A 130 11.31 -18.85 18.77
CA SER A 130 11.86 -18.58 17.45
C SER A 130 12.18 -17.10 17.28
N PRO A 131 13.36 -16.74 16.73
CA PRO A 131 13.66 -15.36 16.35
C PRO A 131 12.74 -14.86 15.23
N LEU A 132 12.06 -15.77 14.53
CA LEU A 132 11.10 -15.44 13.48
C LEU A 132 9.68 -15.25 14.00
N LEU A 133 9.41 -15.35 15.31
CA LEU A 133 8.07 -15.18 15.87
C LEU A 133 7.41 -13.89 15.36
N ILE A 134 8.05 -12.74 15.62
CA ILE A 134 7.50 -11.43 15.25
C ILE A 134 7.26 -11.31 13.74
N PRO A 135 8.25 -11.57 12.85
CA PRO A 135 8.02 -11.45 11.42
C PRO A 135 7.08 -12.53 10.86
N MET A 136 6.77 -13.60 11.58
CA MET A 136 5.75 -14.57 11.14
C MET A 136 4.36 -14.28 11.71
N PHE A 137 4.25 -13.47 12.77
CA PHE A 137 3.01 -13.23 13.49
C PHE A 137 2.30 -11.94 13.07
N ILE A 138 3.03 -10.82 13.00
CA ILE A 138 2.42 -9.49 12.90
C ILE A 138 1.59 -9.33 11.60
N PRO A 139 0.36 -8.77 11.66
CA PRO A 139 -0.55 -8.73 10.50
C PRO A 139 0.03 -8.06 9.25
N ASN A 140 0.82 -7.00 9.42
CA ASN A 140 1.42 -6.24 8.31
C ASN A 140 2.47 -7.03 7.52
N ILE A 141 2.94 -8.18 8.01
CA ILE A 141 3.89 -9.00 7.25
C ILE A 141 3.25 -9.57 5.97
N ALA A 142 1.93 -9.68 5.88
CA ALA A 142 1.27 -10.06 4.61
C ALA A 142 1.63 -9.08 3.49
N ALA A 143 1.43 -7.77 3.73
CA ALA A 143 1.79 -6.72 2.78
C ALA A 143 3.33 -6.62 2.59
N GLY A 144 4.10 -6.82 3.67
CA GLY A 144 5.57 -6.83 3.60
C GLY A 144 6.12 -7.94 2.70
N GLN A 145 5.65 -9.18 2.85
CA GLN A 145 6.11 -10.31 2.06
C GLN A 145 5.67 -10.20 0.61
N VAL A 146 4.45 -9.72 0.34
CA VAL A 146 4.02 -9.43 -1.03
C VAL A 146 4.92 -8.38 -1.67
N ALA A 147 5.24 -7.29 -0.98
CA ALA A 147 6.16 -6.28 -1.52
C ALA A 147 7.56 -6.85 -1.83
N ILE A 148 8.13 -7.64 -0.91
CA ILE A 148 9.44 -8.30 -1.12
C ILE A 148 9.41 -9.19 -2.37
N HIS A 149 8.37 -10.01 -2.53
CA HIS A 149 8.30 -11.01 -3.58
C HIS A 149 7.88 -10.44 -4.95
N THR A 150 7.22 -9.27 -4.96
CA THR A 150 6.79 -8.58 -6.20
C THR A 150 7.75 -7.48 -6.60
N GLY A 151 8.67 -7.08 -5.72
CA GLY A 151 9.59 -5.96 -5.94
C GLY A 151 8.97 -4.57 -5.70
N ALA A 152 7.72 -4.49 -5.24
CA ALA A 152 7.04 -3.22 -4.97
C ALA A 152 7.72 -2.43 -3.84
N ARG A 153 7.94 -1.12 -4.06
CA ARG A 153 8.62 -0.21 -3.12
C ARG A 153 7.83 1.06 -2.81
N GLY A 154 6.64 1.22 -3.38
CA GLY A 154 5.71 2.29 -3.04
C GLY A 154 5.09 2.08 -1.64
N PRO A 155 4.01 2.82 -1.32
CA PRO A 155 3.34 2.74 -0.03
C PRO A 155 2.98 1.29 0.35
N ASN A 156 3.40 0.85 1.54
CA ASN A 156 3.12 -0.49 2.06
C ASN A 156 2.36 -0.39 3.38
N THR A 157 1.08 -0.80 3.39
CA THR A 157 0.20 -0.63 4.56
C THR A 157 -0.66 -1.87 4.83
N CYS A 158 -1.14 -2.00 6.07
CA CYS A 158 -2.01 -3.09 6.50
C CYS A 158 -3.05 -2.57 7.50
N PRO A 159 -4.28 -2.25 7.05
CA PRO A 159 -5.35 -1.91 7.96
C PRO A 159 -5.87 -3.18 8.67
N VAL A 160 -6.10 -3.05 9.98
CA VAL A 160 -6.54 -4.15 10.85
C VAL A 160 -7.84 -3.72 11.55
N THR A 161 -8.98 -4.12 10.98
CA THR A 161 -10.34 -3.80 11.43
C THR A 161 -11.25 -5.03 11.43
N ALA A 162 -10.74 -6.15 11.93
CA ALA A 162 -11.45 -7.43 12.01
C ALA A 162 -12.03 -7.86 10.64
N CYS A 163 -13.34 -8.17 10.56
CA CYS A 163 -14.00 -8.60 9.33
C CYS A 163 -13.95 -7.55 8.22
N ALA A 164 -13.78 -6.27 8.56
CA ALA A 164 -13.70 -5.17 7.61
C ALA A 164 -12.27 -4.91 7.09
N SER A 165 -11.24 -5.64 7.56
CA SER A 165 -9.84 -5.35 7.20
C SER A 165 -9.62 -5.34 5.69
N ALA A 166 -10.14 -6.34 4.96
CA ALA A 166 -9.98 -6.42 3.51
C ALA A 166 -10.74 -5.30 2.78
N ALA A 167 -11.96 -4.98 3.22
CA ALA A 167 -12.74 -3.88 2.66
C ALA A 167 -12.06 -2.53 2.92
N HIS A 168 -11.49 -2.31 4.10
CA HIS A 168 -10.71 -1.10 4.41
C HIS A 168 -9.39 -1.02 3.62
N ALA A 169 -8.77 -2.16 3.32
CA ALA A 169 -7.55 -2.23 2.52
C ALA A 169 -7.80 -1.88 1.05
N ILE A 170 -8.94 -2.30 0.51
CA ILE A 170 -9.38 -1.96 -0.85
C ILE A 170 -9.92 -0.52 -0.87
N GLY A 171 -10.60 -0.11 0.22
CA GLY A 171 -11.08 1.24 0.52
C GLY A 171 -12.24 1.69 -0.38
N ASP A 172 -13.28 2.29 0.21
CA ASP A 172 -14.22 3.13 -0.56
C ASP A 172 -13.54 4.42 -1.02
N ALA A 173 -12.62 4.93 -0.18
CA ALA A 173 -11.72 6.03 -0.46
C ALA A 173 -10.31 5.72 0.09
N LEU A 174 -9.28 5.88 -0.73
CA LEU A 174 -7.87 5.72 -0.37
C LEU A 174 -7.14 7.04 -0.58
N LEU A 175 -6.47 7.55 0.46
CA LEU A 175 -5.52 8.65 0.33
C LEU A 175 -4.10 8.11 0.23
N MET A 176 -3.41 8.47 -0.85
CA MET A 176 -1.98 8.30 -1.03
C MET A 176 -1.31 9.67 -1.05
N VAL A 177 -0.27 9.86 -0.24
CA VAL A 177 0.51 11.11 -0.23
C VAL A 177 1.98 10.76 -0.31
N VAL A 178 2.68 11.43 -1.21
CA VAL A 178 4.14 11.46 -1.27
C VAL A 178 4.55 12.90 -1.07
N ALA A 179 5.49 13.14 -0.16
CA ALA A 179 6.10 14.43 0.03
C ALA A 179 7.62 14.28 0.17
N ASP A 180 8.36 15.16 -0.48
CA ASP A 180 9.82 15.18 -0.41
C ASP A 180 10.32 16.55 0.04
N GLY A 181 11.29 16.58 0.94
CA GLY A 181 11.85 17.80 1.46
C GLY A 181 12.73 18.48 0.42
N MET A 182 12.55 19.78 0.19
CA MET A 182 13.36 20.51 -0.80
C MET A 182 14.83 20.58 -0.37
N GLY A 183 15.72 19.98 -1.16
CA GLY A 183 17.17 20.06 -0.95
C GLY A 183 17.69 21.50 -1.04
N GLY A 184 18.62 21.87 -0.15
CA GLY A 184 19.15 23.24 -0.06
C GLY A 184 18.33 24.19 0.81
N HIS A 185 17.18 23.75 1.32
CA HIS A 185 16.43 24.43 2.39
C HIS A 185 16.63 23.67 3.71
N HIS A 186 16.86 24.39 4.80
CA HIS A 186 16.89 23.77 6.13
C HIS A 186 15.50 23.20 6.49
N TYR A 187 15.47 22.00 7.08
CA TYR A 187 14.27 21.33 7.60
C TYR A 187 13.24 20.87 6.54
N GLY A 188 13.66 20.56 5.31
CA GLY A 188 12.78 20.02 4.28
C GLY A 188 12.04 18.74 4.70
N GLU A 189 12.70 17.88 5.48
CA GLU A 189 12.12 16.68 6.08
C GLU A 189 10.96 16.99 7.02
N ILE A 190 11.06 18.10 7.77
CA ILE A 190 9.99 18.56 8.66
C ILE A 190 8.82 19.09 7.84
N ALA A 191 9.09 19.83 6.75
CA ALA A 191 8.04 20.28 5.84
C ALA A 191 7.27 19.09 5.23
N ALA A 192 7.99 18.08 4.75
CA ALA A 192 7.40 16.85 4.20
C ALA A 192 6.54 16.13 5.25
N GLN A 193 7.06 15.99 6.47
CA GLN A 193 6.33 15.37 7.58
C GLN A 193 5.05 16.14 7.94
N ILE A 194 5.12 17.47 8.05
CA ILE A 194 3.95 18.31 8.33
C ILE A 194 2.90 18.17 7.23
N ALA A 195 3.31 18.16 5.96
CA ALA A 195 2.39 18.02 4.84
C ALA A 195 1.65 16.68 4.86
N VAL A 196 2.39 15.58 5.01
CA VAL A 196 1.80 14.23 5.12
C VAL A 196 0.85 14.12 6.30
N GLN A 197 1.27 14.58 7.49
CA GLN A 197 0.44 14.50 8.69
C GLN A 197 -0.84 15.32 8.56
N THR A 198 -0.75 16.54 8.02
CA THR A 198 -1.90 17.42 7.85
C THR A 198 -2.97 16.80 6.94
N LEU A 199 -2.54 16.19 5.83
CA LEU A 199 -3.43 15.51 4.89
C LEU A 199 -4.03 14.24 5.50
N ALA A 200 -3.21 13.41 6.17
CA ALA A 200 -3.66 12.18 6.80
C ALA A 200 -4.69 12.43 7.91
N ASP A 201 -4.43 13.41 8.79
CA ASP A 201 -5.34 13.76 9.89
C ASP A 201 -6.66 14.33 9.36
N ALA A 202 -6.60 15.14 8.31
CA ALA A 202 -7.81 15.63 7.65
C ALA A 202 -8.62 14.50 7.04
N PHE A 203 -7.97 13.55 6.36
CA PHE A 203 -8.63 12.42 5.74
C PHE A 203 -9.33 11.53 6.76
N GLN A 204 -8.67 11.18 7.86
CA GLN A 204 -9.27 10.37 8.93
C GLN A 204 -10.49 11.03 9.59
N ARG A 205 -10.55 12.36 9.62
CA ARG A 205 -11.70 13.10 10.15
C ARG A 205 -12.84 13.18 9.13
N GLU A 206 -12.53 13.49 7.87
CA GLU A 206 -13.51 13.86 6.85
C GLU A 206 -14.03 12.66 6.03
N ALA A 207 -13.23 11.61 5.82
CA ALA A 207 -13.62 10.42 5.06
C ALA A 207 -14.37 9.42 5.95
N ARG A 208 -15.71 9.53 5.99
CA ARG A 208 -16.59 8.66 6.78
C ARG A 208 -17.82 8.19 5.98
N PRO A 209 -17.75 7.08 5.20
CA PRO A 209 -16.56 6.30 4.81
C PRO A 209 -15.80 6.90 3.60
N VAL A 210 -16.44 7.83 2.90
CA VAL A 210 -15.92 8.53 1.71
C VAL A 210 -15.81 10.02 1.98
N LEU A 211 -15.06 10.72 1.12
CA LEU A 211 -15.06 12.18 1.08
C LEU A 211 -16.28 12.66 0.28
N GLY A 212 -17.00 13.65 0.83
CA GLY A 212 -18.10 14.29 0.12
C GLY A 212 -17.65 15.05 -1.12
N ASP A 213 -16.45 15.63 -1.08
CA ASP A 213 -15.82 16.31 -2.23
C ASP A 213 -14.30 16.08 -2.21
N PRO A 214 -13.80 15.04 -2.92
CA PRO A 214 -12.37 14.74 -3.00
C PRO A 214 -11.52 15.90 -3.56
N PHE A 215 -12.06 16.70 -4.49
CA PHE A 215 -11.32 17.81 -5.09
C PHE A 215 -11.12 18.93 -4.07
N ARG A 216 -12.20 19.32 -3.39
CA ARG A 216 -12.14 20.33 -2.33
C ARG A 216 -11.30 19.88 -1.16
N PHE A 217 -11.37 18.59 -0.80
CA PHE A 217 -10.51 18.00 0.23
C PHE A 217 -9.03 18.19 -0.12
N LEU A 218 -8.62 17.80 -1.34
CA LEU A 218 -7.23 17.94 -1.78
C LEU A 218 -6.78 19.41 -1.80
N GLN A 219 -7.58 20.32 -2.36
CA GLN A 219 -7.25 21.74 -2.41
C GLN A 219 -7.06 22.32 -0.99
N LYS A 220 -8.04 22.08 -0.11
CA LYS A 220 -7.99 22.53 1.29
C LYS A 220 -6.81 21.89 2.04
N GLY A 221 -6.57 20.60 1.83
CA GLY A 221 -5.49 19.85 2.44
C GLY A 221 -4.11 20.41 2.08
N MET A 222 -3.87 20.68 0.79
CA MET A 222 -2.61 21.29 0.32
C MET A 222 -2.40 22.70 0.89
N THR A 223 -3.45 23.54 0.91
CA THR A 223 -3.37 24.89 1.49
C THR A 223 -3.13 24.83 3.00
N ASN A 224 -3.80 23.93 3.72
CA ASN A 224 -3.61 23.77 5.16
C ASN A 224 -2.22 23.24 5.50
N ALA A 225 -1.69 22.31 4.71
CA ALA A 225 -0.31 21.83 4.83
C ALA A 225 0.68 22.99 4.66
N HIS A 226 0.47 23.83 3.65
CA HIS A 226 1.30 25.03 3.44
C HIS A 226 1.27 25.98 4.64
N HIS A 227 0.08 26.32 5.15
CA HIS A 227 -0.05 27.18 6.33
C HIS A 227 0.56 26.54 7.59
N ALA A 228 0.44 25.23 7.78
CA ALA A 228 1.05 24.54 8.91
C ALA A 228 2.59 24.62 8.89
N ILE A 229 3.20 24.59 7.70
CA ILE A 229 4.65 24.80 7.52
C ILE A 229 5.04 26.26 7.85
N LEU A 230 4.24 27.24 7.42
CA LEU A 230 4.45 28.65 7.77
C LEU A 230 4.32 28.89 9.29
N ASP A 231 3.31 28.31 9.92
CA ASP A 231 3.11 28.38 11.37
C ASP A 231 4.28 27.76 12.13
N TYR A 232 4.78 26.61 11.67
CA TYR A 232 5.97 25.98 12.22
C TYR A 232 7.17 26.92 12.15
N THR A 233 7.39 27.57 11.00
CA THR A 233 8.45 28.55 10.78
C THR A 233 8.37 29.71 11.79
N ALA A 234 7.17 30.29 11.95
CA ALA A 234 6.95 31.42 12.85
C ALA A 234 7.16 31.03 14.32
N ARG A 235 6.65 29.87 14.75
CA ARG A 235 6.80 29.36 16.13
C ARG A 235 8.25 29.09 16.50
N HIS A 236 9.03 28.58 15.56
CA HIS A 236 10.45 28.25 15.79
C HIS A 236 11.41 29.37 15.39
N ARG A 237 10.89 30.53 14.95
CA ARG A 237 11.66 31.71 14.53
C ARG A 237 12.77 31.37 13.51
N LEU A 238 12.45 30.49 12.56
CA LEU A 238 13.39 30.08 11.52
C LEU A 238 13.65 31.25 10.56
N LYS A 239 14.90 31.41 10.12
CA LYS A 239 15.29 32.46 9.18
C LYS A 239 14.70 32.23 7.78
N ASP A 240 14.57 30.96 7.39
CA ASP A 240 13.98 30.53 6.13
C ASP A 240 12.83 29.56 6.39
N THR A 241 11.78 29.66 5.57
CA THR A 241 10.65 28.73 5.60
C THR A 241 11.06 27.38 5.00
N PRO A 242 10.88 26.26 5.73
CA PRO A 242 11.06 24.93 5.19
C PRO A 242 10.11 24.69 4.01
N ARG A 243 10.53 23.88 3.02
CA ARG A 243 9.73 23.61 1.82
C ARG A 243 9.74 22.13 1.51
N THR A 244 8.64 21.68 0.91
CA THR A 244 8.47 20.29 0.46
C THR A 244 7.73 20.28 -0.87
N THR A 245 8.05 19.33 -1.72
CA THR A 245 7.21 18.94 -2.84
C THR A 245 6.20 17.94 -2.33
N CYS A 246 5.01 17.93 -2.91
CA CYS A 246 3.95 17.03 -2.47
C CYS A 246 3.05 16.66 -3.64
N VAL A 247 2.71 15.38 -3.71
CA VAL A 247 1.61 14.86 -4.52
C VAL A 247 0.69 14.05 -3.64
N ALA A 248 -0.59 14.39 -3.68
CA ALA A 248 -1.65 13.72 -2.95
C ALA A 248 -2.68 13.20 -3.94
N CYS A 249 -3.10 11.94 -3.77
CA CYS A 249 -4.05 11.25 -4.62
C CYS A 249 -5.15 10.60 -3.75
N ILE A 250 -6.41 10.92 -4.03
CA ILE A 250 -7.57 10.23 -3.51
C ILE A 250 -8.08 9.27 -4.58
N VAL A 251 -8.19 7.98 -4.27
CA VAL A 251 -8.94 7.01 -5.08
C VAL A 251 -10.27 6.79 -4.40
N GLN A 252 -11.38 7.18 -5.02
CA GLN A 252 -12.74 6.98 -4.51
C GLN A 252 -13.70 6.77 -5.67
N ASP A 253 -14.69 5.88 -5.53
CA ASP A 253 -15.71 5.61 -6.56
C ASP A 253 -15.11 5.27 -7.94
N ASN A 254 -14.04 4.46 -7.95
CA ASN A 254 -13.25 4.15 -9.16
C ASN A 254 -12.67 5.38 -9.87
N VAL A 255 -12.40 6.45 -9.13
CA VAL A 255 -11.81 7.69 -9.63
C VAL A 255 -10.63 8.09 -8.78
N ALA A 256 -9.49 8.34 -9.42
CA ALA A 256 -8.34 9.02 -8.85
C ALA A 256 -8.45 10.54 -9.06
N TYR A 257 -8.46 11.28 -7.96
CA TYR A 257 -8.32 12.73 -7.87
C TYR A 257 -6.93 13.02 -7.34
N TRP A 258 -6.19 13.97 -7.91
CA TRP A 258 -4.88 14.32 -7.37
C TRP A 258 -4.64 15.83 -7.38
N ALA A 259 -3.81 16.25 -6.45
CA ALA A 259 -3.22 17.57 -6.38
C ALA A 259 -1.71 17.41 -6.18
N HIS A 260 -0.93 18.34 -6.72
CA HIS A 260 0.52 18.33 -6.56
C HIS A 260 1.08 19.75 -6.52
N ALA A 261 2.18 19.90 -5.80
CA ALA A 261 2.99 21.10 -5.71
C ALA A 261 4.46 20.70 -5.82
N GLY A 262 5.22 21.38 -6.68
CA GLY A 262 6.59 21.00 -7.02
C GLY A 262 6.68 19.91 -8.08
N ASP A 263 7.73 19.08 -7.99
CA ASP A 263 8.15 18.13 -9.03
C ASP A 263 7.84 16.66 -8.70
N SER A 264 7.21 16.38 -7.54
CA SER A 264 6.75 15.03 -7.20
C SER A 264 5.81 14.49 -8.26
N ARG A 265 6.02 13.23 -8.67
CA ARG A 265 5.38 12.68 -9.86
C ARG A 265 4.25 11.72 -9.54
N LEU A 266 3.18 11.81 -10.33
CA LEU A 266 2.13 10.79 -10.40
C LEU A 266 2.05 10.29 -11.85
N TYR A 267 2.05 8.97 -12.00
CA TYR A 267 1.96 8.31 -13.30
C TYR A 267 0.67 7.48 -13.37
N LEU A 268 0.04 7.48 -14.53
CA LEU A 268 -1.03 6.55 -14.89
C LEU A 268 -0.42 5.45 -15.77
N MET A 269 -0.69 4.20 -15.42
CA MET A 269 -0.32 3.05 -16.24
C MET A 269 -1.56 2.49 -16.92
N ARG A 270 -1.50 2.35 -18.24
CA ARG A 270 -2.59 1.77 -19.03
C ARG A 270 -2.06 1.18 -20.33
N ASP A 271 -2.49 -0.03 -20.66
CA ASP A 271 -2.12 -0.73 -21.90
C ASP A 271 -0.60 -0.77 -22.14
N GLY A 272 0.16 -1.09 -21.08
CA GLY A 272 1.63 -1.14 -21.11
C GLY A 272 2.33 0.22 -21.25
N LYS A 273 1.60 1.34 -21.18
CA LYS A 273 2.16 2.70 -21.29
C LYS A 273 2.16 3.41 -19.95
N VAL A 274 3.20 4.20 -19.70
CA VAL A 274 3.34 5.09 -18.54
C VAL A 274 3.04 6.52 -18.98
N ILE A 275 2.05 7.15 -18.37
CA ILE A 275 1.55 8.49 -18.71
C ILE A 275 1.66 9.41 -17.50
N THR A 276 2.56 10.39 -17.55
CA THR A 276 2.73 11.40 -16.48
C THR A 276 1.47 12.24 -16.31
N GLN A 277 1.01 12.40 -15.07
CA GLN A 277 -0.20 13.16 -14.71
C GLN A 277 0.09 14.47 -13.97
N THR A 278 1.32 14.63 -13.49
CA THR A 278 1.81 15.86 -12.85
C THR A 278 2.59 16.71 -13.84
N LYS A 279 2.65 18.00 -13.57
CA LYS A 279 3.55 18.94 -14.23
C LYS A 279 4.68 19.27 -13.27
N ASP A 280 5.87 19.41 -13.80
CA ASP A 280 6.99 19.94 -13.03
C ASP A 280 6.79 21.45 -12.86
N HIS A 281 6.64 21.89 -11.63
CA HIS A 281 6.49 23.31 -11.29
C HIS A 281 7.83 24.01 -11.03
N SER A 282 8.96 23.38 -11.38
CA SER A 282 10.26 24.02 -11.30
C SER A 282 10.31 25.28 -12.19
N ARG A 283 11.02 26.30 -11.70
CA ARG A 283 11.24 27.56 -12.42
C ARG A 283 11.85 27.33 -13.80
N ILE A 284 12.64 26.27 -13.94
CA ILE A 284 13.27 25.93 -15.22
C ILE A 284 12.31 25.29 -16.18
N ARG A 285 11.36 24.47 -15.72
CA ARG A 285 10.29 23.98 -16.58
C ARG A 285 9.44 25.13 -17.12
N LEU A 286 9.12 26.12 -16.28
CA LEU A 286 8.41 27.34 -16.69
C LEU A 286 9.17 28.10 -17.79
N LEU A 287 10.48 28.31 -17.63
CA LEU A 287 11.31 29.00 -18.62
C LEU A 287 11.41 28.26 -19.96
N VAL A 288 11.38 26.92 -19.94
CA VAL A 288 11.31 26.09 -21.15
C VAL A 288 9.94 26.23 -21.83
N GLU A 289 8.86 26.17 -21.05
CA GLU A 289 7.48 26.28 -21.57
C GLU A 289 7.18 27.67 -22.15
N GLU A 290 7.76 28.72 -21.59
CA GLU A 290 7.70 30.10 -22.11
C GLU A 290 8.63 30.35 -23.31
N GLY A 291 9.42 29.35 -23.72
CA GLY A 291 10.35 29.45 -24.83
C GLY A 291 11.59 30.31 -24.55
N MET A 292 11.84 30.66 -23.29
CA MET A 292 12.97 31.49 -22.87
C MET A 292 14.30 30.73 -22.86
N ILE A 293 14.26 29.41 -22.68
CA ILE A 293 15.42 28.52 -22.75
C ILE A 293 15.04 27.20 -23.45
N THR A 294 16.02 26.54 -24.07
CA THR A 294 15.83 25.21 -24.69
C THR A 294 15.96 24.07 -23.67
N GLU A 295 15.40 22.89 -23.97
CA GLU A 295 15.56 21.66 -23.16
C GLU A 295 17.04 21.33 -22.87
N ALA A 296 17.94 21.58 -23.84
CA ALA A 296 19.38 21.38 -23.65
C ALA A 296 20.01 22.38 -22.66
N GLN A 297 19.51 23.61 -22.62
CA GLN A 297 19.97 24.65 -21.68
C GLN A 297 19.41 24.45 -20.27
N ALA A 298 18.21 23.86 -20.16
CA ALA A 298 17.56 23.55 -18.89
C ALA A 298 18.39 22.59 -18.01
N VAL A 299 19.04 21.60 -18.62
CA VAL A 299 19.84 20.57 -17.92
C VAL A 299 21.01 21.17 -17.12
N PHE A 300 21.65 22.22 -17.63
CA PHE A 300 22.83 22.84 -17.02
C PHE A 300 22.53 24.14 -16.27
N HIS A 301 21.25 24.54 -16.19
CA HIS A 301 20.90 25.84 -15.63
C HIS A 301 21.16 25.89 -14.10
N PRO A 302 21.73 26.99 -13.56
CA PRO A 302 22.03 27.13 -12.13
C PRO A 302 20.77 27.03 -11.24
N ASP A 303 19.61 27.42 -11.78
CA ASP A 303 18.31 27.38 -11.09
C ASP A 303 17.49 26.10 -11.32
N ARG A 304 18.07 25.03 -11.88
CA ARG A 304 17.35 23.78 -12.24
C ARG A 304 16.61 23.07 -11.11
N ASN A 305 16.95 23.37 -9.85
CA ASN A 305 16.32 22.78 -8.67
C ASN A 305 15.41 23.77 -7.91
N LYS A 306 15.12 24.95 -8.46
CA LYS A 306 14.26 25.95 -7.81
C LYS A 306 12.80 25.76 -8.25
N ILE A 307 11.90 25.75 -7.27
CA ILE A 307 10.44 25.67 -7.42
C ILE A 307 9.83 26.96 -6.86
#